data_AF-A0AAV4C1D8-F1
#
_entry.id   AF-A0AAV4C1D8-F1
#
_cell.length_a   1.000
_cell.length_b   1.000
_cell.length_c   1.000
_cell.angle_alpha   90.00
_cell.angle_beta   90.00
_cell.angle_gamma   90.00
#
_symmetry.space_group_name_H-M   'P 1'
#
loop_
_entity.id
_entity.type
_entity.pdbx_description
1 polymer ?
#
loop_
_entity_poly.entity_id
_entity_poly.type
_entity_poly.pdbx_seq_one_letter_code
_entity_poly.pdbx_strand_id
1 'polypeptide(L)'
;NGFIGTRTSELLLQADHNLTLVSRGNWYWDSAYLVRPHVSHITCDRTTKIDRCSELTEFVQNSDGFDAVIDFSAYHPQYMEDALDLLKGKVGLYIYISTDSVYE
;
A
#
# COMPACT_ATOMS: atom_id res chain seq x y z
N ASN A 1 -6.41 -4.76 1.24
CA ASN A 1 -6.69 -6.19 1.44
C ASN A 1 -7.73 -6.67 0.44
N GLY A 2 -7.25 -7.12 -0.72
CA GLY A 2 -8.07 -7.77 -1.76
C GLY A 2 -7.32 -9.00 -2.25
N PHE A 3 -7.93 -9.85 -3.09
CA PHE A 3 -7.38 -11.14 -3.50
C PHE A 3 -5.91 -11.11 -3.93
N ILE A 4 -5.56 -10.25 -4.90
CA ILE A 4 -4.18 -10.13 -5.40
C ILE A 4 -3.25 -9.58 -4.30
N GLY A 5 -3.66 -8.50 -3.62
CA GLY A 5 -2.84 -7.88 -2.59
C GLY A 5 -2.50 -8.82 -1.42
N THR A 6 -3.45 -9.65 -0.98
CA THR A 6 -3.21 -10.66 0.07
C THR A 6 -2.19 -11.68 -0.39
N ARG A 7 -2.35 -12.26 -1.59
CA ARG A 7 -1.41 -13.26 -2.11
C ARG A 7 -0.01 -12.69 -2.31
N THR A 8 0.08 -11.45 -2.82
CA THR A 8 1.36 -10.76 -2.93
C THR A 8 2.02 -10.56 -1.57
N SER A 9 1.25 -10.17 -0.55
CA SER A 9 1.77 -9.98 0.81
C SER A 9 2.33 -11.29 1.38
N GLU A 10 1.62 -12.40 1.22
CA GLU A 10 2.09 -13.72 1.64
C GLU A 10 3.41 -14.13 0.97
N LEU A 11 3.51 -13.93 -0.34
CA LEU A 11 4.72 -14.28 -1.10
C LEU A 11 5.91 -13.41 -0.69
N LEU A 12 5.69 -12.12 -0.44
CA LEU A 12 6.73 -11.21 0.04
C LEU A 12 7.18 -11.56 1.47
N LEU A 13 6.25 -11.97 2.35
CA LEU A 13 6.59 -12.50 3.68
C LEU A 13 7.41 -13.79 3.58
N GLN A 14 7.04 -14.71 2.69
CA GLN A 14 7.79 -15.96 2.45
C GLN A 14 9.20 -15.71 1.91
N ALA A 15 9.40 -14.59 1.22
CA ALA A 15 10.69 -14.13 0.73
C ALA A 15 11.46 -13.26 1.74
N ASP A 16 11.00 -13.19 2.99
CA ASP A 16 11.67 -12.47 4.10
C ASP A 16 11.78 -10.95 3.90
N HIS A 17 10.78 -10.34 3.23
CA HIS A 17 10.69 -8.89 3.11
C HIS A 17 10.00 -8.24 4.31
N ASN A 18 10.50 -7.06 4.72
CA ASN A 18 9.83 -6.21 5.69
C ASN A 18 8.67 -5.46 5.02
N LEU A 19 7.45 -5.63 5.54
CA LEU A 19 6.22 -5.19 4.89
C LEU A 19 5.42 -4.24 5.77
N THR A 20 5.07 -3.10 5.19
CA THR A 20 4.02 -2.22 5.70
C THR A 20 2.83 -2.25 4.75
N LEU A 21 1.66 -2.62 5.26
CA LEU A 21 0.40 -2.54 4.53
C LEU A 21 -0.34 -1.25 4.88
N VAL A 22 -0.90 -0.61 3.87
CA VAL A 22 -1.76 0.57 4.02
C VAL A 22 -3.14 0.24 3.49
N SER A 23 -4.17 0.33 4.33
CA SER A 23 -5.56 0.10 3.91
C SER A 23 -6.56 0.66 4.90
N ARG A 24 -7.86 0.64 4.57
CA ARG A 24 -8.97 1.05 5.47
C ARG A 24 -9.17 0.17 6.71
N GLY A 25 -8.31 -0.83 6.94
CA GLY A 25 -8.34 -1.69 8.12
C GLY A 25 -9.27 -2.90 8.05
N ASN A 26 -9.90 -3.14 6.91
CA ASN A 26 -10.68 -4.36 6.69
C ASN A 26 -9.76 -5.55 6.41
N TRP A 27 -9.96 -6.64 7.12
CA TRP A 27 -9.29 -7.92 6.90
C TRP A 27 -10.33 -8.94 6.45
N TYR A 28 -10.09 -9.60 5.33
CA TYR A 28 -11.03 -10.54 4.74
C TYR A 28 -10.50 -11.96 4.86
N TRP A 29 -11.42 -12.92 5.09
CA TRP A 29 -11.10 -14.34 5.17
C TRP A 29 -10.00 -14.64 6.21
N ASP A 30 -8.98 -15.36 5.80
CA ASP A 30 -7.83 -15.79 6.59
C ASP A 30 -6.68 -14.77 6.64
N SER A 31 -6.73 -13.68 5.86
CA SER A 31 -5.67 -12.63 5.86
C SER A 31 -5.44 -11.99 7.24
N ALA A 32 -6.47 -11.99 8.09
CA ALA A 32 -6.39 -11.53 9.48
C ALA A 32 -5.43 -12.38 10.34
N TYR A 33 -5.22 -13.64 9.96
CA TYR A 33 -4.38 -14.60 10.69
C TYR A 33 -3.07 -14.87 9.96
N LEU A 34 -3.09 -14.93 8.62
CA LEU A 34 -1.93 -15.27 7.80
C LEU A 34 -1.00 -14.09 7.50
N VAL A 35 -1.55 -12.87 7.43
CA VAL A 35 -0.78 -11.68 7.00
C VAL A 35 -0.67 -10.66 8.13
N ARG A 36 -1.80 -10.27 8.74
CA ARG A 36 -1.84 -9.20 9.75
C ARG A 36 -0.81 -9.35 10.88
N PRO A 37 -0.56 -10.54 11.47
CA PRO A 37 0.40 -10.66 12.57
C PRO A 37 1.87 -10.45 12.16
N HIS A 38 2.15 -10.47 10.85
CA HIS A 38 3.51 -10.48 10.30
C HIS A 38 3.87 -9.20 9.56
N VAL A 39 2.98 -8.20 9.56
CA VAL A 39 3.19 -6.92 8.86
C VAL A 39 2.88 -5.75 9.77
N SER A 40 3.55 -4.62 9.54
CA SER A 40 3.08 -3.34 10.06
C SER A 40 1.85 -2.92 9.26
N HIS A 41 0.76 -2.54 9.92
CA HIS A 41 -0.46 -2.11 9.23
C HIS A 41 -0.83 -0.69 9.64
N ILE A 42 -0.86 0.20 8.65
CA ILE A 42 -1.29 1.59 8.79
C ILE A 42 -2.71 1.71 8.27
N THR A 43 -3.59 2.29 9.08
CA THR A 43 -4.98 2.49 8.68
C THR A 43 -5.13 3.83 7.97
N CYS A 44 -5.45 3.79 6.69
CA CYS A 44 -5.66 4.99 5.88
C CYS A 44 -6.73 4.75 4.82
N ASP A 45 -7.62 5.73 4.65
CA ASP A 45 -8.57 5.78 3.56
C ASP A 45 -8.13 6.80 2.51
N ARG A 46 -7.60 6.32 1.39
CA ARG A 46 -7.12 7.16 0.28
C ARG A 46 -8.23 7.91 -0.46
N THR A 47 -9.50 7.58 -0.22
CA THR A 47 -10.63 8.37 -0.76
C THR A 47 -10.80 9.69 -0.02
N THR A 48 -10.25 9.80 1.18
CA THR A 48 -10.06 11.06 1.89
C THR A 48 -8.71 11.67 1.50
N LYS A 49 -8.55 12.99 1.71
CA LYS A 49 -7.25 13.64 1.48
C LYS A 49 -6.14 12.91 2.24
N ILE A 50 -5.03 12.63 1.58
CA ILE A 50 -3.91 11.87 2.16
C ILE A 50 -3.37 12.52 3.44
N ASP A 51 -3.47 13.85 3.55
CA ASP A 51 -3.14 14.64 4.75
C ASP A 51 -3.90 14.19 6.02
N ARG A 52 -5.05 13.53 5.88
CA ARG A 52 -5.82 12.98 7.00
C ARG A 52 -5.26 11.65 7.51
N CYS A 53 -4.33 11.04 6.79
CA CYS A 53 -3.62 9.85 7.21
C CYS A 53 -2.30 10.23 7.90
N SER A 54 -2.38 10.87 9.07
CA SER A 54 -1.21 11.39 9.78
C SER A 54 -0.18 10.30 10.10
N GLU A 55 -0.64 9.10 10.46
CA GLU A 55 0.23 7.94 10.71
C GLU A 55 1.03 7.54 9.46
N LEU A 56 0.39 7.55 8.28
CA LEU A 56 1.07 7.26 7.02
C LEU A 56 2.11 8.33 6.70
N THR A 57 1.73 9.61 6.85
CA THR A 57 2.62 10.74 6.56
C THR A 57 3.84 10.72 7.48
N GLU A 58 3.64 10.50 8.78
CA GLU A 58 4.72 10.40 9.76
C GLU A 58 5.63 9.20 9.46
N PHE A 59 5.04 8.04 9.14
CA PHE A 59 5.79 6.84 8.76
C PHE A 59 6.68 7.08 7.53
N VAL A 60 6.15 7.72 6.48
CA VAL A 60 6.92 8.03 5.26
C VAL A 60 8.03 9.06 5.54
N GLN A 61 7.76 10.08 6.35
CA GLN A 61 8.73 11.11 6.69
C GLN A 61 9.91 10.55 7.50
N ASN A 62 9.61 9.66 8.46
CA ASN A 62 10.61 9.04 9.34
C ASN A 62 11.29 7.80 8.74
N SER A 63 10.83 7.31 7.58
CA SER A 63 11.46 6.19 6.87
C SER A 63 12.73 6.64 6.15
N ASP A 64 13.75 5.78 6.13
CA ASP A 64 14.96 5.97 5.33
C ASP A 64 14.71 5.77 3.82
N GLY A 65 13.55 5.23 3.45
CA GLY A 65 13.13 4.95 2.09
C GLY A 65 12.48 3.57 1.97
N PHE A 66 11.94 3.29 0.78
CA PHE A 66 11.29 2.03 0.43
C PHE A 66 11.90 1.50 -0.86
N ASP A 67 12.31 0.23 -0.86
CA ASP A 67 12.82 -0.42 -2.07
C ASP A 67 11.74 -0.48 -3.16
N ALA A 68 10.51 -0.80 -2.76
CA ALA A 68 9.36 -0.84 -3.65
C ALA A 68 8.06 -0.45 -2.95
N VAL A 69 7.13 0.12 -3.72
CA VAL A 69 5.73 0.33 -3.37
C VAL A 69 4.87 -0.36 -4.42
N ILE A 70 3.88 -1.14 -3.97
CA ILE A 70 2.92 -1.82 -4.84
C ILE A 70 1.53 -1.25 -4.59
N ASP A 71 1.01 -0.51 -5.57
CA ASP A 71 -0.31 0.11 -5.52
C ASP A 71 -1.33 -0.74 -6.28
N PHE A 72 -2.24 -1.36 -5.53
CA PHE A 72 -3.29 -2.22 -6.07
C PHE A 72 -4.58 -1.48 -6.43
N SER A 73 -4.70 -0.16 -6.20
CA SER A 73 -5.99 0.51 -6.30
C SER A 73 -5.94 2.02 -6.56
N ALA A 74 -5.90 2.45 -7.82
CA ALA A 74 -6.02 3.87 -8.18
C ALA A 74 -7.19 4.11 -9.15
N TYR A 75 -8.42 4.16 -8.61
CA TYR A 75 -9.63 4.44 -9.42
C TYR A 75 -9.69 5.86 -9.99
N HIS A 76 -9.02 6.82 -9.33
CA HIS A 76 -8.94 8.21 -9.76
C HIS A 76 -7.48 8.64 -9.86
N PRO A 77 -7.08 9.41 -10.89
CA PRO A 77 -5.70 9.88 -11.06
C PRO A 77 -5.13 10.57 -9.82
N GLN A 78 -5.96 11.37 -9.14
CA GLN A 78 -5.61 12.07 -7.90
C GLN A 78 -5.04 11.13 -6.83
N TYR A 79 -5.53 9.90 -6.72
CA TYR A 79 -5.05 8.94 -5.72
C TYR A 79 -3.61 8.50 -5.96
N MET A 80 -3.17 8.52 -7.22
CA MET A 80 -1.80 8.22 -7.60
C MET A 80 -0.94 9.47 -7.44
N GLU A 81 -1.43 10.65 -7.85
CA GLU A 81 -0.73 11.93 -7.64
C GLU A 81 -0.40 12.17 -6.16
N ASP A 82 -1.41 12.04 -5.28
CA ASP A 82 -1.24 12.20 -3.83
C ASP A 82 -0.21 11.21 -3.26
N ALA A 83 -0.23 9.96 -3.73
CA ALA A 83 0.72 8.94 -3.28
C ALA A 83 2.15 9.22 -3.77
N LEU A 84 2.31 9.60 -5.04
CA LEU A 84 3.60 9.93 -5.64
C LEU A 84 4.21 11.19 -5.01
N ASP A 85 3.40 12.19 -4.68
CA ASP A 85 3.86 13.40 -3.99
C ASP A 85 4.32 13.08 -2.57
N LEU A 86 3.57 12.26 -1.82
CA LEU A 86 3.96 11.82 -0.48
C LEU A 86 5.26 11.01 -0.49
N LEU A 87 5.43 10.14 -1.48
CA LEU A 87 6.55 9.19 -1.57
C LEU A 87 7.77 9.75 -2.32
N LYS A 88 7.71 11.01 -2.74
CA LYS A 88 8.71 11.63 -3.62
C LYS A 88 10.10 11.58 -3.00
N GLY A 89 11.05 10.98 -3.73
CA GLY A 89 12.44 10.83 -3.29
C GLY A 89 12.66 9.78 -2.21
N LYS A 90 11.64 9.00 -1.85
CA LYS A 90 11.68 7.94 -0.83
C LYS A 90 11.48 6.53 -1.39
N VAL A 91 11.24 6.36 -2.70
CA VAL A 91 10.90 5.06 -3.30
C VAL A 91 11.84 4.71 -4.45
N GLY A 92 12.39 3.49 -4.44
CA GLY A 92 13.19 2.95 -5.54
C GLY A 92 12.34 2.53 -6.75
N LEU A 93 11.27 1.77 -6.52
CA LEU A 93 10.35 1.29 -7.55
C LEU A 93 8.88 1.47 -7.14
N TYR A 94 8.09 2.14 -7.99
CA TYR A 94 6.63 2.23 -7.81
C TYR A 94 5.93 1.35 -8.85
N ILE A 95 5.22 0.32 -8.39
CA ILE A 95 4.46 -0.61 -9.22
C ILE A 95 2.98 -0.30 -9.06
N TYR A 96 2.35 0.21 -10.12
CA TYR A 96 0.91 0.39 -10.18
C TYR A 96 0.24 -0.77 -10.92
N ILE A 97 -0.70 -1.45 -10.27
CA ILE A 97 -1.54 -2.49 -10.89
C ILE A 97 -2.79 -1.81 -11.47
N SER A 98 -2.75 -1.52 -12.77
CA SER A 98 -3.88 -0.98 -13.53
C SER A 98 -4.89 -2.07 -13.91
N THR A 99 -5.93 -1.69 -14.65
CA THR A 99 -6.87 -2.61 -15.30
C THR A 99 -6.84 -2.41 -16.81
N ASP A 100 -7.12 -3.48 -17.55
CA ASP A 100 -7.24 -3.45 -19.01
C ASP A 100 -8.41 -2.54 -19.44
N SER A 101 -9.48 -2.51 -18.65
CA SER A 101 -10.71 -1.73 -18.90
C SER A 101 -10.53 -0.21 -18.95
N VAL A 102 -9.34 0.34 -18.69
CA VAL A 102 -9.05 1.78 -18.85
C VAL A 102 -8.55 2.10 -20.26
N TYR A 103 -8.23 1.09 -21.07
CA TYR A 103 -7.62 1.22 -22.40
C TYR A 103 -8.53 0.76 -23.55
N GLU A 104 -9.72 0.23 -23.24
CA GLU A 104 -10.84 0.03 -24.17
C GLU A 104 -11.78 1.24 -24.18
#